data_AF-A0A660TIY7-F1
#
_entry.id   AF-A0A660TIY7-F1
#
_cell.length_a   1.000
_cell.length_b   1.000
_cell.length_c   1.000
_cell.angle_alpha   90.00
_cell.angle_beta   90.00
_cell.angle_gamma   90.00
#
_symmetry.space_group_name_H-M   'P 1'
#
loop_
_entity.id
_entity.type
_entity.pdbx_description
1 polymer ?
#
loop_
_entity_poly.entity_id
_entity_poly.type
_entity_poly.pdbx_seq_one_letter_code
_entity_poly.pdbx_strand_id
1 'polypeptide(L)'
;MGNRKPKTGLKRKTLKYHFSFLMFVIFILIILVLVLSNISSYLSLSNYQKTFERYDDLSNLFETIDRMNSNLIDYIYQKNPVDLASYKQYFKSADDYLLKLVDIDFGDMKFRYQLLGNMLVTYDEHVGKMLNLGGEADLQKEYDSFKRLKNLIIDMYPQYSKLETTRLQVEKTRLVSFWKKQLLITLIIFLMMVCSAGSVLISSIRMITRPIEGLVRNINRIKSGDFNS
;
A
#
# COMPACT_ATOMS: atom_id res chain seq x y z
N MET A 1 -18.14 -32.06 -66.54
CA MET A 1 -17.49 -30.80 -66.12
C MET A 1 -17.85 -30.50 -64.67
N GLY A 2 -17.00 -30.87 -63.71
CA GLY A 2 -17.21 -30.57 -62.29
C GLY A 2 -16.27 -29.46 -61.84
N ASN A 3 -16.77 -28.23 -61.78
CA ASN A 3 -16.00 -27.04 -61.41
C ASN A 3 -15.75 -27.02 -59.89
N ARG A 4 -14.64 -27.63 -59.42
CA ARG A 4 -14.23 -27.58 -58.01
C ARG A 4 -13.59 -26.23 -57.71
N LYS A 5 -14.37 -25.31 -57.11
CA LYS A 5 -13.85 -24.05 -56.55
C LYS A 5 -12.66 -24.32 -55.60
N PRO A 6 -11.60 -23.51 -55.62
CA PRO A 6 -10.38 -23.77 -54.86
C PRO A 6 -10.62 -23.63 -53.35
N LYS A 7 -10.17 -24.62 -52.56
CA LYS A 7 -10.20 -24.69 -51.08
C LYS A 7 -9.38 -23.56 -50.37
N THR A 8 -8.90 -22.56 -51.10
CA THR A 8 -8.03 -21.48 -50.62
C THR A 8 -8.76 -20.45 -49.74
N GLY A 9 -10.04 -20.19 -50.02
CA GLY A 9 -10.86 -19.26 -49.22
C GLY A 9 -11.15 -19.74 -47.80
N LEU A 10 -11.28 -21.06 -47.60
CA LEU A 10 -11.55 -21.66 -46.29
C LEU A 10 -10.33 -21.55 -45.36
N LYS A 11 -9.13 -21.82 -45.89
CA LYS A 11 -7.87 -21.77 -45.15
C LYS A 11 -7.47 -20.35 -44.72
N ARG A 12 -7.81 -19.33 -45.53
CA ARG A 12 -7.56 -17.92 -45.20
C ARG A 12 -8.50 -17.41 -44.10
N LYS A 13 -9.74 -17.91 -44.03
CA LYS A 13 -10.67 -17.62 -42.93
C LYS A 13 -10.18 -18.25 -41.62
N THR A 14 -9.77 -19.52 -41.62
CA THR A 14 -9.28 -20.21 -40.41
C THR A 14 -8.05 -19.55 -39.80
N LEU A 15 -7.09 -19.08 -40.61
CA LEU A 15 -5.91 -18.37 -40.10
C LEU A 15 -6.28 -17.03 -39.42
N LYS A 16 -7.19 -16.25 -40.02
CA LYS A 16 -7.70 -15.01 -39.43
C LYS A 16 -8.43 -15.25 -38.11
N TYR A 17 -9.16 -16.37 -37.99
CA TYR A 17 -9.80 -16.79 -36.73
C TYR A 17 -8.76 -17.16 -35.67
N HIS A 18 -7.73 -17.94 -36.00
CA HIS A 18 -6.65 -18.26 -35.04
C HIS A 18 -5.88 -17.03 -34.57
N PHE A 19 -5.59 -16.09 -35.47
CA PHE A 19 -4.93 -14.83 -35.12
C PHE A 19 -5.83 -13.94 -34.26
N SER A 20 -7.11 -13.77 -34.62
CA SER A 20 -8.07 -12.98 -33.84
C SER A 20 -8.32 -13.60 -32.47
N PHE A 21 -8.37 -14.93 -32.37
CA PHE A 21 -8.49 -15.65 -31.11
C PHE A 21 -7.26 -15.43 -30.22
N LEU A 22 -6.04 -15.48 -30.77
CA LEU A 22 -4.82 -15.18 -30.01
C LEU A 22 -4.81 -13.72 -29.52
N MET A 23 -5.19 -12.76 -30.36
CA MET A 23 -5.29 -11.35 -29.94
C MET A 23 -6.33 -11.16 -28.83
N PHE A 24 -7.47 -11.88 -28.90
CA PHE A 24 -8.48 -11.86 -27.85
C PHE A 24 -7.98 -12.46 -26.53
N VAL A 25 -7.27 -13.59 -26.59
CA VAL A 25 -6.66 -14.22 -25.39
C VAL A 25 -5.60 -13.31 -24.77
N ILE A 26 -4.72 -12.72 -25.59
CA ILE A 26 -3.72 -11.74 -25.13
C ILE A 26 -4.38 -10.53 -24.48
N PHE A 27 -5.44 -10.01 -25.09
CA PHE A 27 -6.18 -8.87 -24.56
C PHE A 27 -6.80 -9.18 -23.18
N ILE A 28 -7.43 -10.35 -23.02
CA ILE A 28 -7.97 -10.80 -21.73
C ILE A 28 -6.86 -10.94 -20.68
N LEU A 29 -5.72 -11.55 -21.04
CA LEU A 29 -4.60 -11.72 -20.12
C LEU A 29 -4.01 -10.38 -19.66
N ILE A 30 -3.91 -9.40 -20.56
CA ILE A 30 -3.44 -8.05 -20.22
C ILE A 30 -4.42 -7.37 -19.25
N ILE A 31 -5.73 -7.44 -19.52
CA ILE A 31 -6.74 -6.88 -18.61
C ILE A 31 -6.67 -7.55 -17.24
N LEU A 32 -6.53 -8.87 -17.19
CA LEU A 32 -6.42 -9.62 -15.95
C LEU A 32 -5.21 -9.16 -15.12
N VAL A 33 -4.05 -9.01 -15.76
CA VAL A 33 -2.82 -8.51 -15.12
C VAL A 33 -3.04 -7.09 -14.59
N LEU A 34 -3.62 -6.20 -15.39
CA LEU A 34 -3.85 -4.82 -15.00
C LEU A 34 -4.81 -4.72 -13.80
N VAL A 35 -5.93 -5.43 -13.83
CA VAL A 35 -6.93 -5.42 -12.75
C VAL A 35 -6.35 -5.97 -11.46
N LEU A 36 -5.71 -7.15 -11.51
CA LEU A 36 -5.09 -7.77 -10.34
C LEU A 36 -3.98 -6.89 -9.77
N SER A 37 -3.15 -6.29 -10.64
CA SER A 37 -2.03 -5.46 -10.21
C SER A 37 -2.48 -4.18 -9.51
N ASN A 38 -3.50 -3.52 -10.04
CA ASN A 38 -4.00 -2.25 -9.51
C ASN A 38 -4.77 -2.44 -8.20
N ILE A 39 -5.71 -3.40 -8.13
CA ILE A 39 -6.50 -3.63 -6.91
C ILE A 39 -5.59 -4.10 -5.77
N SER A 40 -4.69 -5.04 -6.06
CA SER A 40 -3.75 -5.59 -5.07
C SER A 40 -2.80 -4.53 -4.51
N SER A 41 -2.24 -3.68 -5.39
CA SER A 41 -1.35 -2.60 -4.98
C SER A 41 -2.07 -1.56 -4.14
N TYR A 42 -3.28 -1.16 -4.55
CA TYR A 42 -4.05 -0.14 -3.84
C TYR A 42 -4.39 -0.57 -2.41
N LEU A 43 -4.92 -1.78 -2.22
CA LEU A 43 -5.30 -2.28 -0.89
C LEU A 43 -4.08 -2.44 0.03
N SER A 44 -3.00 -3.01 -0.48
CA SER A 44 -1.80 -3.26 0.32
C SER A 44 -1.08 -1.97 0.69
N LEU A 45 -1.00 -1.00 -0.23
CA LEU A 45 -0.38 0.29 0.01
C LEU A 45 -1.22 1.14 0.97
N SER A 46 -2.55 1.12 0.83
CA SER A 46 -3.45 1.85 1.73
C SER A 46 -3.34 1.37 3.17
N ASN A 47 -3.27 0.05 3.41
CA ASN A 47 -3.11 -0.49 4.75
C ASN A 47 -1.75 -0.16 5.38
N TYR A 48 -0.69 -0.23 4.58
CA TYR A 48 0.65 0.20 5.02
C TYR A 48 0.67 1.69 5.38
N GLN A 49 0.14 2.54 4.50
CA GLN A 49 0.11 3.98 4.70
C GLN A 49 -0.70 4.38 5.93
N LYS A 50 -1.89 3.79 6.14
CA LYS A 50 -2.68 4.01 7.36
C LYS A 50 -1.95 3.62 8.64
N THR A 51 -1.12 2.57 8.59
CA THR A 51 -0.33 2.14 9.75
C THR A 51 0.86 3.06 9.99
N PHE A 52 1.47 3.55 8.92
CA PHE A 52 2.55 4.53 8.97
C PHE A 52 2.06 5.87 9.53
N GLU A 53 0.94 6.40 9.02
CA GLU A 53 0.33 7.66 9.49
C GLU A 53 0.04 7.61 11.00
N ARG A 54 -0.41 6.48 11.53
CA ARG A 54 -0.62 6.32 12.99
C ARG A 54 0.68 6.35 13.78
N TYR A 55 1.71 5.68 13.29
CA TYR A 55 3.02 5.72 13.94
C TYR A 55 3.57 7.15 13.94
N ASP A 56 3.38 7.88 12.84
CA ASP A 56 3.76 9.29 12.72
C ASP A 56 2.96 10.18 13.68
N ASP A 57 1.63 10.07 13.70
CA ASP A 57 0.76 10.79 14.64
C ASP A 57 1.13 10.50 16.11
N LEU A 58 1.45 9.23 16.43
CA LEU A 58 1.92 8.85 17.75
C LEU A 58 3.26 9.52 18.10
N SER A 59 4.23 9.51 17.18
CA SER A 59 5.52 10.15 17.41
C SER A 59 5.37 11.66 17.60
N ASN A 60 4.55 12.28 16.75
CA ASN A 60 4.26 13.71 16.79
C ASN A 60 3.53 14.10 18.09
N LEU A 61 2.63 13.25 18.60
CA LEU A 61 1.99 13.45 19.89
C LEU A 61 3.03 13.57 21.02
N PHE A 62 3.94 12.61 21.12
CA PHE A 62 4.94 12.59 22.20
C PHE A 62 5.93 13.74 22.09
N GLU A 63 6.38 14.10 20.89
CA GLU A 63 7.20 15.29 20.66
C GLU A 63 6.45 16.58 21.07
N THR A 64 5.16 16.66 20.71
CA THR A 64 4.31 17.80 21.05
C THR A 64 4.14 17.94 22.56
N ILE A 65 3.96 16.83 23.29
CA ILE A 65 3.86 16.83 24.76
C ILE A 65 5.17 17.29 25.42
N ASP A 66 6.33 16.92 24.87
CA ASP A 66 7.61 17.36 25.42
C ASP A 66 7.86 18.87 25.17
N ARG A 67 7.47 19.37 23.99
CA ARG A 67 7.47 20.81 23.69
C ARG A 67 6.47 21.58 24.56
N MET A 68 5.27 21.06 24.74
CA MET A 68 4.25 21.59 25.65
C MET A 68 4.83 21.77 27.05
N ASN A 69 5.41 20.70 27.62
CA ASN A 69 5.99 20.75 28.95
C ASN A 69 7.18 21.71 29.04
N SER A 70 8.05 21.74 28.02
CA SER A 70 9.20 22.66 28.01
C SER A 70 8.75 24.12 28.08
N ASN A 71 7.77 24.51 27.27
CA ASN A 71 7.20 25.87 27.29
C ASN A 71 6.52 26.20 28.62
N LEU A 72 5.85 25.23 29.25
CA LEU A 72 5.29 25.44 30.59
C LEU A 72 6.39 25.71 31.62
N ILE A 73 7.47 24.93 31.59
CA ILE A 73 8.59 25.10 32.50
C ILE A 73 9.27 26.46 32.29
N ASP A 74 9.49 26.86 31.04
CA ASP A 74 10.03 28.18 30.70
C ASP A 74 9.13 29.30 31.22
N TYR A 75 7.81 29.18 31.03
CA TYR A 75 6.84 30.11 31.63
C TYR A 75 6.94 30.15 33.15
N ILE A 76 7.07 29.00 33.83
CA ILE A 76 7.15 28.95 35.29
C ILE A 76 8.36 29.75 35.80
N TYR A 77 9.51 29.63 35.13
CA TYR A 77 10.75 30.30 35.52
C TYR A 77 10.81 31.77 35.08
N GLN A 78 10.39 32.07 33.85
CA GLN A 78 10.59 33.38 33.22
C GLN A 78 9.35 34.28 33.29
N LYS A 79 8.17 33.71 33.57
CA LYS A 79 6.86 34.37 33.56
C LYS A 79 6.54 35.08 32.23
N ASN A 80 7.13 34.62 31.14
CA ASN A 80 6.94 35.20 29.82
C ASN A 80 5.61 34.72 29.20
N PRO A 81 4.66 35.61 28.91
CA PRO A 81 3.33 35.23 28.42
C PRO A 81 3.35 34.47 27.07
N VAL A 82 4.42 34.62 26.27
CA VAL A 82 4.60 33.87 25.02
C VAL A 82 4.70 32.37 25.29
N ASP A 83 5.43 31.97 26.33
CA ASP A 83 5.65 30.56 26.65
C ASP A 83 4.35 29.89 27.13
N LEU A 84 3.51 30.62 27.89
CA LEU A 84 2.18 30.15 28.26
C LEU A 84 1.23 30.02 27.05
N ALA A 85 1.33 30.94 26.07
CA ALA A 85 0.56 30.85 24.85
C ALA A 85 0.99 29.63 24.01
N SER A 86 2.30 29.42 23.87
CA SER A 86 2.88 28.24 23.20
C SER A 86 2.48 26.94 23.88
N TYR A 87 2.51 26.89 25.22
CA TYR A 87 2.00 25.77 26.00
C TYR A 87 0.57 25.39 25.60
N LYS A 88 -0.36 26.36 25.59
CA LYS A 88 -1.77 26.13 25.22
C LYS A 88 -1.92 25.67 23.77
N GLN A 89 -1.12 26.19 22.87
CA GLN A 89 -1.12 25.77 21.47
C GLN A 89 -0.66 24.31 21.32
N TYR A 90 0.45 23.94 21.97
CA TYR A 90 0.93 22.56 21.94
C TYR A 90 -0.01 21.59 22.64
N PHE A 91 -0.66 21.99 23.74
CA PHE A 91 -1.71 21.20 24.37
C PHE A 91 -2.83 20.88 23.38
N LYS A 92 -3.34 21.88 22.67
CA LYS A 92 -4.38 21.67 21.65
C LYS A 92 -3.90 20.75 20.52
N SER A 93 -2.67 20.94 20.03
CA SER A 93 -2.10 20.06 19.01
C SER A 93 -1.98 18.60 19.50
N ALA A 94 -1.60 18.39 20.77
CA ALA A 94 -1.54 17.06 21.36
C ALA A 94 -2.93 16.41 21.46
N ASP A 95 -3.95 17.19 21.84
CA ASP A 95 -5.34 16.75 21.84
C ASP A 95 -5.82 16.36 20.43
N ASP A 96 -5.50 17.16 19.41
CA ASP A 96 -5.83 16.87 18.01
C ASP A 96 -5.18 15.55 17.52
N TYR A 97 -3.91 15.28 17.89
CA TYR A 97 -3.27 13.99 17.59
C TYR A 97 -3.93 12.83 18.32
N LEU A 98 -4.32 13.00 19.58
CA LEU A 98 -5.04 11.98 20.34
C LEU A 98 -6.40 11.65 19.71
N LEU A 99 -7.15 12.65 19.26
CA LEU A 99 -8.44 12.44 18.59
C LEU A 99 -8.28 11.60 17.32
N LYS A 100 -7.28 11.88 16.49
CA LYS A 100 -6.95 11.07 15.31
C LYS A 100 -6.62 9.61 15.67
N LEU A 101 -5.89 9.40 16.76
CA LEU A 101 -5.50 8.06 17.22
C LEU A 101 -6.69 7.28 17.82
N VAL A 102 -7.64 7.96 18.48
CA VAL A 102 -8.82 7.35 19.12
C VAL A 102 -9.93 7.00 18.13
N ASP A 103 -10.10 7.79 17.07
CA ASP A 103 -11.16 7.59 16.06
C ASP A 103 -10.96 6.28 15.26
N ILE A 104 -9.77 5.70 15.33
CA ILE A 104 -9.41 4.49 14.61
C ILE A 104 -9.67 3.25 15.48
N ASP A 105 -10.75 2.52 15.20
CA ASP A 105 -11.20 1.36 15.98
C ASP A 105 -10.25 0.15 15.89
N PHE A 106 -9.38 0.00 16.88
CA PHE A 106 -8.39 -1.09 16.96
C PHE A 106 -8.31 -1.69 18.38
N GLY A 107 -9.44 -2.22 18.87
CA GLY A 107 -9.49 -2.98 20.12
C GLY A 107 -8.86 -2.23 21.31
N ASP A 108 -7.95 -2.89 22.03
CA ASP A 108 -7.29 -2.36 23.23
C ASP A 108 -6.49 -1.06 23.03
N MET A 109 -6.09 -0.72 21.79
CA MET A 109 -5.35 0.53 21.54
C MET A 109 -6.22 1.77 21.70
N LYS A 110 -7.51 1.67 21.38
CA LYS A 110 -8.45 2.77 21.60
C LYS A 110 -8.52 3.17 23.07
N PHE A 111 -8.65 2.17 23.95
CA PHE A 111 -8.65 2.38 25.40
C PHE A 111 -7.33 2.99 25.89
N ARG A 112 -6.20 2.53 25.36
CA ARG A 112 -4.87 3.06 25.67
C ARG A 112 -4.72 4.54 25.30
N TYR A 113 -5.17 4.93 24.10
CA TYR A 113 -5.16 6.33 23.68
C TYR A 113 -6.14 7.19 24.48
N GLN A 114 -7.31 6.66 24.86
CA GLN A 114 -8.23 7.35 25.76
C GLN A 114 -7.62 7.59 27.15
N LEU A 115 -6.89 6.60 27.69
CA LEU A 115 -6.16 6.76 28.95
C LEU A 115 -5.10 7.87 28.82
N LEU A 116 -4.36 7.90 27.71
CA LEU A 116 -3.37 8.93 27.42
C LEU A 116 -4.00 10.32 27.36
N GLY A 117 -5.18 10.44 26.73
CA GLY A 117 -5.95 11.70 26.69
C GLY A 117 -6.42 12.13 28.08
N ASN A 118 -6.94 11.22 28.89
CA ASN A 118 -7.33 11.53 30.27
C ASN A 118 -6.14 12.01 31.11
N MET A 119 -4.97 11.41 30.93
CA MET A 119 -3.74 11.85 31.61
C MET A 119 -3.29 13.25 31.16
N LEU A 120 -3.42 13.56 29.86
CA LEU A 120 -3.10 14.87 29.32
C LEU A 120 -4.06 15.95 29.85
N VAL A 121 -5.36 15.67 29.91
CA VAL A 121 -6.35 16.58 30.51
C VAL A 121 -6.05 16.79 32.00
N THR A 122 -5.80 15.72 32.75
CA THR A 122 -5.45 15.80 34.18
C THR A 122 -4.16 16.62 34.38
N TYR A 123 -3.19 16.49 33.47
CA TYR A 123 -1.99 17.31 33.48
C TYR A 123 -2.34 18.80 33.37
N ASP A 124 -3.17 19.21 32.41
CA ASP A 124 -3.57 20.61 32.22
C ASP A 124 -4.40 21.14 33.40
N GLU A 125 -5.23 20.30 34.02
CA GLU A 125 -5.95 20.68 35.24
C GLU A 125 -5.01 21.03 36.40
N HIS A 126 -3.94 20.27 36.61
CA HIS A 126 -2.92 20.56 37.63
C HIS A 126 -2.14 21.84 37.30
N VAL A 127 -1.86 22.07 36.01
CA VAL A 127 -1.26 23.34 35.55
C VAL A 127 -2.20 24.50 35.86
N GLY A 128 -3.48 24.40 35.51
CA GLY A 128 -4.49 25.42 35.78
C GLY A 128 -4.62 25.73 37.27
N LYS A 129 -4.58 24.72 38.15
CA LYS A 129 -4.57 24.92 39.60
C LYS A 129 -3.32 25.67 40.04
N MET A 130 -2.13 25.23 39.62
CA MET A 130 -0.86 25.87 39.95
C MET A 130 -0.85 27.36 39.54
N LEU A 131 -1.39 27.70 38.38
CA LEU A 131 -1.45 29.08 37.89
C LEU A 131 -2.38 30.00 38.69
N ASN A 132 -3.36 29.44 39.40
CA ASN A 132 -4.37 30.18 40.16
C ASN A 132 -4.12 30.17 41.68
N LEU A 133 -3.11 29.44 42.16
CA LEU A 133 -2.78 29.34 43.58
C LEU A 133 -1.87 30.49 44.03
N GLY A 134 -2.21 31.09 45.18
CA GLY A 134 -1.44 32.17 45.81
C GLY A 134 -0.47 31.74 46.92
N GLY A 135 -0.49 30.47 47.35
CA GLY A 135 0.34 29.94 48.45
C GLY A 135 1.43 28.99 47.98
N GLU A 136 2.64 29.09 48.54
CA GLU A 136 3.84 28.35 48.10
C GLU A 136 3.73 26.81 48.27
N ALA A 137 3.10 26.34 49.36
CA ALA A 137 3.00 24.90 49.65
C ALA A 137 2.06 24.17 48.67
N ASP A 138 0.96 24.79 48.29
CA ASP A 138 0.02 24.22 47.32
C ASP A 138 0.60 24.29 45.90
N LEU A 139 1.40 25.31 45.59
CA LEU A 139 2.08 25.46 44.31
C LEU A 139 3.08 24.32 44.05
N GLN A 140 3.90 23.97 45.05
CA GLN A 140 4.88 22.89 44.93
C GLN A 140 4.20 21.53 44.71
N LYS A 141 3.08 21.28 45.39
CA LYS A 141 2.30 20.04 45.24
C LYS A 141 1.73 19.88 43.83
N GLU A 142 1.15 20.94 43.28
CA GLU A 142 0.62 20.91 41.91
C GLU A 142 1.75 20.78 40.89
N TYR A 143 2.90 21.42 41.15
CA TYR A 143 4.10 21.29 40.32
C TYR A 143 4.60 19.84 40.23
N ASP A 144 4.75 19.18 41.37
CA ASP A 144 5.18 17.78 41.42
C ASP A 144 4.15 16.84 40.78
N SER A 145 2.86 17.18 40.84
CA SER A 145 1.77 16.40 40.26
C SER A 145 1.82 16.40 38.73
N PHE A 146 1.87 17.57 38.07
CA PHE A 146 1.95 17.61 36.61
C PHE A 146 3.29 17.02 36.11
N LYS A 147 4.39 17.25 36.83
CA LYS A 147 5.70 16.67 36.49
C LYS A 147 5.68 15.14 36.53
N ARG A 148 5.02 14.55 37.52
CA ARG A 148 4.83 13.11 37.61
C ARG A 148 3.97 12.58 36.45
N LEU A 149 2.88 13.26 36.13
CA LEU A 149 2.02 12.91 34.99
C LEU A 149 2.80 12.95 33.66
N LYS A 150 3.64 13.97 33.44
CA LYS A 150 4.53 14.05 32.27
C LYS A 150 5.44 12.83 32.15
N ASN A 151 6.09 12.44 33.23
CA ASN A 151 6.98 11.29 33.24
C ASN A 151 6.21 10.00 32.94
N LEU A 152 5.05 9.80 33.58
CA LEU A 152 4.19 8.64 33.31
C LEU A 152 3.74 8.60 31.85
N ILE A 153 3.40 9.75 31.26
CA ILE A 153 3.07 9.86 29.84
C ILE A 153 4.26 9.39 29.00
N ILE A 154 5.43 9.99 29.17
CA ILE A 154 6.62 9.67 28.36
C ILE A 154 7.07 8.22 28.53
N ASP A 155 6.98 7.65 29.73
CA ASP A 155 7.35 6.26 30.00
C ASP A 155 6.48 5.25 29.22
N MET A 156 5.29 5.67 28.76
CA MET A 156 4.44 4.85 27.88
C MET A 156 4.91 4.85 26.42
N TYR A 157 5.67 5.85 25.96
CA TYR A 157 6.09 5.97 24.56
C TYR A 157 6.80 4.73 24.01
N PRO A 158 7.78 4.11 24.69
CA PRO A 158 8.45 2.92 24.19
C PRO A 158 7.49 1.74 23.95
N GLN A 159 6.47 1.60 24.80
CA GLN A 159 5.50 0.52 24.67
C GLN A 159 4.56 0.75 23.48
N TYR A 160 4.07 1.99 23.35
CA TYR A 160 3.11 2.35 22.29
C TYR A 160 3.81 2.36 20.92
N SER A 161 5.02 2.92 20.84
CA SER A 161 5.83 2.90 19.61
C SER A 161 6.21 1.49 19.22
N LYS A 162 6.56 0.59 20.17
CA LYS A 162 6.82 -0.82 19.87
C LYS A 162 5.61 -1.53 19.27
N LEU A 163 4.40 -1.26 19.77
CA LEU A 163 3.17 -1.85 19.23
C LEU A 163 2.92 -1.38 17.79
N GLU A 164 3.00 -0.08 17.54
CA GLU A 164 2.78 0.48 16.19
C GLU A 164 3.90 0.11 15.21
N THR A 165 5.17 0.11 15.62
CA THR A 165 6.29 -0.36 14.78
C THR A 165 6.20 -1.85 14.46
N THR A 166 5.73 -2.68 15.41
CA THR A 166 5.48 -4.10 15.14
C THR A 166 4.39 -4.27 14.09
N ARG A 167 3.30 -3.50 14.18
CA ARG A 167 2.22 -3.50 13.16
C ARG A 167 2.76 -3.03 11.81
N LEU A 168 3.57 -1.98 11.78
CA LEU A 168 4.22 -1.48 10.57
C LEU A 168 5.13 -2.54 9.94
N GLN A 169 5.88 -3.29 10.73
CA GLN A 169 6.71 -4.39 10.25
C GLN A 169 5.86 -5.54 9.68
N VAL A 170 4.74 -5.87 10.31
CA VAL A 170 3.79 -6.88 9.81
C VAL A 170 3.20 -6.44 8.46
N GLU A 171 2.72 -5.21 8.35
CA GLU A 171 2.16 -4.68 7.09
C GLU A 171 3.23 -4.52 6.01
N LYS A 172 4.45 -4.10 6.35
CA LYS A 172 5.59 -4.11 5.43
C LYS A 172 5.88 -5.51 4.91
N THR A 173 5.88 -6.51 5.80
CA THR A 173 6.14 -7.91 5.42
C THR A 173 5.03 -8.46 4.54
N ARG A 174 3.77 -8.11 4.83
CA ARG A 174 2.62 -8.42 3.96
C ARG A 174 2.79 -7.78 2.59
N LEU A 175 3.07 -6.49 2.52
CA LEU A 175 3.31 -5.75 1.27
C LEU A 175 4.40 -6.42 0.42
N VAL A 176 5.56 -6.72 1.01
CA VAL A 176 6.67 -7.39 0.32
C VAL A 176 6.27 -8.80 -0.15
N SER A 177 5.59 -9.57 0.69
CA SER A 177 5.10 -10.91 0.32
C SER A 177 4.11 -10.85 -0.84
N PHE A 178 3.19 -9.90 -0.83
CA PHE A 178 2.25 -9.66 -1.92
C PHE A 178 2.97 -9.28 -3.22
N TRP A 179 3.94 -8.37 -3.16
CA TRP A 179 4.73 -7.97 -4.32
C TRP A 179 5.50 -9.14 -4.93
N LYS A 180 6.10 -10.01 -4.09
CA LYS A 180 6.75 -11.24 -4.56
C LYS A 180 5.77 -12.18 -5.27
N LYS A 181 4.58 -12.41 -4.71
CA LYS A 181 3.54 -13.23 -5.34
C LYS A 181 3.07 -12.62 -6.67
N GLN A 182 2.88 -11.31 -6.71
CA GLN A 182 2.45 -10.60 -7.90
C GLN A 182 3.47 -10.71 -9.02
N LEU A 183 4.77 -10.57 -8.71
CA LEU A 183 5.86 -10.79 -9.66
C LEU A 183 5.87 -12.22 -10.21
N LEU A 184 5.63 -13.21 -9.35
CA LEU A 184 5.57 -14.61 -9.79
C LEU A 184 4.37 -14.87 -10.72
N ILE A 185 3.19 -14.31 -10.40
CA ILE A 185 1.99 -14.44 -11.23
C ILE A 185 2.19 -13.75 -12.59
N THR A 186 2.75 -12.54 -12.62
CA THR A 186 3.02 -11.84 -13.89
C THR A 186 4.03 -12.58 -14.74
N LEU A 187 5.05 -13.20 -14.14
CA LEU A 187 6.00 -14.06 -14.86
C LEU A 187 5.31 -15.29 -15.48
N ILE A 188 4.43 -15.96 -14.75
CA ILE A 188 3.67 -17.11 -15.28
C ILE A 188 2.79 -16.68 -16.46
N ILE A 189 2.08 -15.55 -16.34
CA ILE A 189 1.23 -15.03 -17.42
C ILE A 189 2.08 -14.68 -18.65
N PHE A 190 3.24 -14.04 -18.45
CA PHE A 190 4.17 -13.74 -19.53
C PHE A 190 4.66 -15.01 -20.25
N LEU A 191 5.03 -16.06 -19.52
CA LEU A 191 5.39 -17.35 -20.11
C LEU A 191 4.24 -17.97 -20.90
N MET A 192 3.01 -17.93 -20.39
CA MET A 192 1.83 -18.39 -21.13
C MET A 192 1.63 -17.61 -22.44
N MET A 193 1.85 -16.29 -22.43
CA MET A 193 1.78 -15.48 -23.64
C MET A 193 2.82 -15.91 -24.67
N VAL A 194 4.08 -16.12 -24.27
CA VAL A 194 5.15 -16.61 -25.15
C VAL A 194 4.82 -17.99 -25.72
N CYS A 195 4.36 -18.93 -24.89
CA CYS A 195 3.96 -20.26 -25.34
C CYS A 195 2.78 -20.22 -26.33
N SER A 196 1.79 -19.35 -26.10
CA SER A 196 0.64 -19.18 -26.99
C SER A 196 1.05 -18.61 -28.35
N ALA A 197 1.97 -17.63 -28.36
CA ALA A 197 2.53 -17.08 -29.58
C ALA A 197 3.33 -18.13 -30.37
N GLY A 198 4.18 -18.91 -29.69
CA GLY A 198 4.90 -20.03 -30.29
C GLY A 198 3.98 -21.07 -30.91
N SER A 199 2.89 -21.42 -30.23
CA SER A 199 1.89 -22.37 -30.72
C SER A 199 1.21 -21.91 -32.02
N VAL A 200 0.90 -20.60 -32.13
CA VAL A 200 0.33 -20.02 -33.35
C VAL A 200 1.34 -19.93 -34.48
N LEU A 201 2.61 -19.62 -34.20
CA LEU A 201 3.68 -19.63 -35.20
C LEU A 201 3.85 -21.02 -35.82
N ILE A 202 3.95 -22.06 -35.00
CA ILE A 202 4.07 -23.46 -35.47
C ILE A 202 2.84 -23.86 -36.28
N SER A 203 1.64 -23.52 -35.81
CA SER A 203 0.39 -23.81 -36.51
C SER A 203 0.33 -23.12 -37.87
N SER A 204 0.78 -21.87 -37.96
CA SER A 204 0.81 -21.08 -39.19
C SER A 204 1.77 -21.69 -40.22
N ILE A 205 2.97 -22.11 -39.80
CA ILE A 205 3.96 -22.77 -40.67
C ILE A 205 3.40 -24.07 -41.25
N ARG A 206 2.76 -24.91 -40.41
CA ARG A 206 2.14 -26.16 -40.88
C ARG A 206 0.98 -25.92 -41.85
N MET A 207 0.20 -24.87 -41.64
CA MET A 207 -1.01 -24.60 -42.43
C MET A 207 -0.75 -23.86 -43.75
N ILE A 208 0.27 -23.02 -43.81
CA ILE A 208 0.60 -22.17 -44.97
C ILE A 208 1.81 -22.72 -45.73
N THR A 209 2.95 -22.86 -45.06
CA THR A 209 4.25 -23.13 -45.69
C THR A 209 4.30 -24.52 -46.32
N ARG A 210 3.88 -25.57 -45.59
CA ARG A 210 3.88 -26.95 -46.11
C ARG A 210 3.04 -27.14 -47.38
N PRO A 211 1.78 -26.67 -47.47
CA PRO A 211 1.00 -26.81 -48.70
C PRO A 211 1.49 -25.90 -49.84
N ILE A 212 2.11 -24.75 -49.56
CA ILE A 212 2.74 -23.91 -50.60
C ILE A 212 3.96 -24.62 -51.18
N GLU A 213 4.84 -25.17 -50.34
CA GLU A 213 5.97 -25.98 -50.80
C GLU A 213 5.51 -27.18 -51.64
N GLY A 214 4.41 -27.84 -51.25
CA GLY A 214 3.81 -28.91 -52.03
C GLY A 214 3.27 -28.43 -53.39
N LEU A 215 2.66 -27.24 -53.45
CA LEU A 215 2.22 -26.62 -54.69
C LEU A 215 3.40 -26.24 -55.60
N VAL A 216 4.45 -25.61 -55.05
CA VAL A 216 5.65 -25.24 -55.80
C VAL A 216 6.38 -26.47 -56.32
N ARG A 217 6.52 -27.52 -55.50
CA ARG A 217 7.06 -28.82 -55.96
C ARG A 217 6.23 -29.44 -57.08
N ASN A 218 4.90 -29.44 -56.95
CA ASN A 218 4.03 -29.97 -58.00
C ASN A 218 4.11 -29.15 -59.29
N ILE A 219 4.17 -27.82 -59.21
CA ILE A 219 4.34 -26.94 -60.38
C ILE A 219 5.70 -27.20 -61.04
N ASN A 220 6.77 -27.32 -60.25
CA ASN A 220 8.10 -27.63 -60.78
C ASN A 220 8.15 -29.03 -61.41
N ARG A 221 7.47 -30.03 -60.83
CA ARG A 221 7.36 -31.39 -61.40
C ARG A 221 6.57 -31.40 -62.71
N ILE A 222 5.49 -30.63 -62.80
CA ILE A 222 4.73 -30.44 -64.03
C ILE A 222 5.60 -29.77 -65.10
N LYS A 223 6.41 -28.78 -64.70
CA LYS A 223 7.30 -28.04 -65.59
C LYS A 223 8.52 -28.85 -66.06
N SER A 224 9.01 -29.78 -65.24
CA SER A 224 10.13 -30.66 -65.58
C SER A 224 9.71 -31.90 -66.39
N GLY A 225 8.41 -32.11 -66.62
CA GLY A 225 7.91 -33.22 -67.44
C GLY A 225 7.96 -34.60 -66.77
N ASP A 226 8.35 -34.68 -65.50
CA ASP A 226 8.43 -35.92 -64.74
C ASP A 226 7.04 -36.35 -64.24
N PHE A 227 6.27 -36.92 -65.16
CA PHE A 227 5.03 -37.62 -64.88
C PHE A 227 5.23 -39.13 -65.02
N ASN A 228 6.22 -39.73 -64.38
CA ASN A 228 6.26 -41.19 -64.15
C ASN A 228 7.37 -41.58 -63.15
N SER A 229 6.98 -41.71 -61.88
CA SER A 229 7.24 -42.84 -60.95
C SER A 229 6.65 -42.52 -59.59
#